data_AF-A0A0P1GP62-F1
#
_entry.id   AF-A0A0P1GP62-F1
#
_cell.length_a   1.000
_cell.length_b   1.000
_cell.length_c   1.000
_cell.angle_alpha   90.00
_cell.angle_beta   90.00
_cell.angle_gamma   90.00
#
_symmetry.space_group_name_H-M   'P 1'
#
loop_
_entity.id
_entity.type
_entity.pdbx_description
1 polymer ?
#
loop_
_entity_poly.entity_id
_entity_poly.type
_entity_poly.pdbx_seq_one_letter_code
_entity_poly.pdbx_strand_id
1 'polypeptide(L)'
;MDDRLHDAIEGFALTEVTALTNTPHAQLYKALGIDGAPCVLKLYREGHFGNEASGIALMNLWSESAPLACVQILGEGPGALLMEYIPGPLLGEDSRKGFDLDACQRLALVARALHAVPLPDLSRLPRLELWFGDLFNLQYAPNCPEGLRRDMGLAGDLARRMLTTDHKVRPLHGDLHHDNVIVGAHPKAIDAKGILGDPAYELANAMRNPKGCAKLQRDRDHQSARLHIFAEGLDVDPARLAAWAAAKAALSIAWRAKGVLGDDLEADVLSLLLDLAQDFAEP
;
A
#
# COMPACT_ATOMS: atom_id res chain seq x y z
N MET A 1 18.90 21.30 15.72
CA MET A 1 18.68 20.11 14.86
C MET A 1 18.19 19.02 15.80
N ASP A 2 17.19 18.21 15.45
CA ASP A 2 16.82 17.04 16.26
C ASP A 2 18.09 16.18 16.44
N ASP A 3 18.45 15.78 17.66
CA ASP A 3 19.69 15.02 17.93
C ASP A 3 19.75 13.76 17.05
N ARG A 4 18.60 13.15 16.76
CA ARG A 4 18.52 11.99 15.85
C ARG A 4 18.79 12.31 14.39
N LEU A 5 18.45 13.53 13.95
CA LEU A 5 18.79 13.97 12.60
C LEU A 5 20.30 14.18 12.52
N HIS A 6 20.93 14.74 13.54
CA HIS A 6 22.37 14.89 13.59
C HIS A 6 23.08 13.53 13.59
N ASP A 7 22.65 12.61 14.44
CA ASP A 7 23.18 11.23 14.50
C ASP A 7 23.03 10.49 13.16
N ALA A 8 21.89 10.63 12.49
CA ALA A 8 21.66 10.03 11.18
C ALA A 8 22.55 10.64 10.09
N ILE A 9 22.75 11.97 10.12
CA ILE A 9 23.64 12.66 9.17
C ILE A 9 25.07 12.19 9.35
N GLU A 10 25.56 12.11 10.58
CA GLU A 10 26.91 11.63 10.86
C GLU A 10 27.05 10.14 10.54
N GLY A 11 26.10 9.31 10.97
CA GLY A 11 26.13 7.86 10.79
C GLY A 11 26.11 7.43 9.33
N PHE A 12 25.41 8.17 8.47
CA PHE A 12 25.40 7.93 7.02
C PHE A 12 26.37 8.82 6.23
N ALA A 13 27.17 9.65 6.89
CA ALA A 13 28.09 10.62 6.29
C ALA A 13 27.42 11.52 5.22
N LEU A 14 26.23 12.05 5.54
CA LEU A 14 25.43 12.84 4.61
C LEU A 14 25.89 14.30 4.53
N THR A 15 25.78 14.87 3.34
CA THR A 15 26.03 16.30 3.10
C THR A 15 24.86 16.95 2.36
N GLU A 16 24.82 18.29 2.31
CA GLU A 16 23.76 19.06 1.62
C GLU A 16 22.32 18.68 2.01
N VAL A 17 22.10 18.42 3.30
CA VAL A 17 20.84 17.93 3.82
C VAL A 17 19.77 19.03 3.79
N THR A 18 18.69 18.76 3.07
CA THR A 18 17.56 19.68 2.90
C THR A 18 16.24 18.96 3.19
N ALA A 19 15.32 19.63 3.87
CA ALA A 19 13.99 19.07 4.12
C ALA A 19 13.23 18.90 2.79
N LEU A 20 12.69 17.70 2.56
CA LEU A 20 11.92 17.36 1.37
C LEU A 20 10.42 17.43 1.67
N THR A 21 9.96 16.64 2.64
CA THR A 21 8.56 16.60 3.06
C THR A 21 8.42 15.96 4.45
N ASN A 22 7.22 16.02 5.02
CA ASN A 22 6.89 15.37 6.28
C ASN A 22 5.67 14.47 6.09
N THR A 23 5.71 13.29 6.71
CA THR A 23 4.54 12.44 6.91
C THR A 23 4.16 12.44 8.39
N PRO A 24 2.98 11.89 8.75
CA PRO A 24 2.61 11.73 10.16
C PRO A 24 3.64 10.94 10.99
N HIS A 25 4.36 10.00 10.35
CA HIS A 25 5.25 9.07 11.03
C HIS A 25 6.75 9.35 10.80
N ALA A 26 7.10 10.13 9.78
CA ALA A 26 8.50 10.38 9.43
C ALA A 26 8.75 11.80 8.90
N GLN A 27 10.00 12.21 8.95
CA GLN A 27 10.53 13.40 8.27
C GLN A 27 11.45 12.93 7.14
N LEU A 28 11.29 13.48 5.95
CA LEU A 28 12.09 13.11 4.79
C LEU A 28 13.03 14.26 4.43
N TYR A 29 14.29 13.92 4.23
CA TYR A 29 15.35 14.84 3.83
C TYR A 29 16.01 14.34 2.56
N LYS A 30 16.29 15.26 1.63
CA LYS A 30 17.18 15.00 0.50
C LYS A 30 18.60 15.35 0.93
N ALA A 31 19.57 14.51 0.59
CA ALA A 31 20.98 14.71 0.90
C ALA A 31 21.87 14.15 -0.21
N LEU A 32 23.18 14.36 -0.09
CA LEU A 32 24.20 13.65 -0.86
C LEU A 32 24.88 12.61 0.03
N GLY A 33 25.01 11.39 -0.49
CA GLY A 33 25.77 10.32 0.14
C GLY A 33 27.28 10.51 0.01
N ILE A 34 28.05 9.58 0.59
CA ILE A 34 29.52 9.61 0.57
C ILE A 34 30.13 9.57 -0.84
N ASP A 35 29.41 8.99 -1.80
CA ASP A 35 29.75 8.91 -3.22
C ASP A 35 29.31 10.15 -4.02
N GLY A 36 28.68 11.13 -3.36
CA GLY A 36 28.09 12.30 -3.98
C GLY A 36 26.75 12.04 -4.69
N ALA A 37 26.20 10.82 -4.62
CA ALA A 37 24.91 10.52 -5.21
C ALA A 37 23.76 11.07 -4.35
N PRO A 38 22.68 11.59 -4.96
CA PRO A 38 21.52 12.06 -4.21
C PRO A 38 20.77 10.89 -3.56
N CYS A 39 20.40 11.06 -2.30
CA CYS A 39 19.67 10.09 -1.50
C CYS A 39 18.53 10.74 -0.72
N VAL A 40 17.63 9.91 -0.20
CA VAL A 40 16.55 10.31 0.71
C VAL A 40 16.79 9.66 2.07
N LEU A 41 16.91 10.48 3.10
CA LEU A 41 16.88 10.06 4.49
C LEU A 41 15.43 10.16 5.00
N LYS A 42 14.86 9.01 5.40
CA LYS A 42 13.57 8.93 6.09
C LYS A 42 13.83 8.71 7.58
N LEU A 43 13.52 9.72 8.39
CA LEU A 43 13.73 9.71 9.84
C LEU A 43 12.39 9.49 10.56
N TYR A 44 12.27 8.39 11.28
CA TYR A 44 11.05 7.97 11.97
C TYR A 44 10.86 8.71 13.29
N ARG A 45 9.67 9.29 13.50
CA ARG A 45 9.38 10.13 14.66
C ARG A 45 9.41 9.38 15.98
N GLU A 46 9.08 8.10 15.99
CA GLU A 46 9.08 7.25 17.19
C GLU A 46 10.47 6.65 17.48
N GLY A 47 11.48 6.90 16.62
CA GLY A 47 12.84 6.35 16.78
C GLY A 47 12.95 4.86 16.46
N HIS A 48 11.87 4.23 15.98
CA HIS A 48 11.86 2.86 15.49
C HIS A 48 10.94 2.72 14.28
N PHE A 49 11.11 1.64 13.52
CA PHE A 49 10.33 1.40 12.31
C PHE A 49 8.89 0.95 12.58
N GLY A 50 8.58 0.46 13.79
CA GLY A 50 7.24 0.00 14.15
C GLY A 50 6.71 -1.02 13.13
N ASN A 51 5.49 -0.78 12.62
CA ASN A 51 4.85 -1.63 11.61
C ASN A 51 5.48 -1.57 10.20
N GLU A 52 6.55 -0.78 9.99
CA GLU A 52 7.28 -0.70 8.71
C GLU A 52 8.54 -1.57 8.69
N ALA A 53 8.95 -2.17 9.82
CA ALA A 53 10.16 -2.99 9.90
C ALA A 53 10.16 -4.16 8.91
N SER A 54 9.03 -4.87 8.79
CA SER A 54 8.86 -5.96 7.81
C SER A 54 8.89 -5.45 6.37
N GLY A 55 8.37 -4.24 6.14
CA GLY A 55 8.38 -3.57 4.85
C GLY A 55 9.79 -3.23 4.38
N ILE A 56 10.61 -2.67 5.26
CA ILE A 56 12.01 -2.34 4.99
C ILE A 56 12.79 -3.62 4.63
N ALA A 57 12.62 -4.69 5.42
CA ALA A 57 13.26 -5.97 5.13
C ALA A 57 12.85 -6.52 3.75
N LEU A 58 11.57 -6.41 3.38
CA LEU A 58 11.10 -6.83 2.06
C LEU A 58 11.66 -5.93 0.93
N MET A 59 11.73 -4.62 1.15
CA MET A 59 12.28 -3.69 0.18
C MET A 59 13.77 -3.90 -0.07
N ASN A 60 14.56 -4.29 0.95
CA ASN A 60 15.95 -4.72 0.76
C ASN A 60 16.05 -5.94 -0.16
N LEU A 61 15.15 -6.91 -0.03
CA LEU A 61 15.14 -8.08 -0.93
C LEU A 61 14.72 -7.70 -2.35
N TRP A 62 13.78 -6.76 -2.50
CA TRP A 62 13.34 -6.26 -3.80
C TRP A 62 14.32 -5.30 -4.46
N SER A 63 15.13 -4.55 -3.72
CA SER A 63 16.17 -3.71 -4.31
C SER A 63 17.21 -4.54 -5.05
N GLU A 64 17.43 -5.79 -4.63
CA GLU A 64 18.33 -6.75 -5.30
C GLU A 64 17.64 -7.51 -6.43
N SER A 65 16.42 -8.03 -6.18
CA SER A 65 15.71 -8.91 -7.11
C SER A 65 14.88 -8.18 -8.18
N ALA A 66 14.44 -6.96 -7.89
CA ALA A 66 13.63 -6.12 -8.75
C ALA A 66 14.07 -4.64 -8.70
N PRO A 67 15.36 -4.33 -9.01
CA PRO A 67 15.94 -2.99 -8.85
C PRO A 67 15.27 -1.89 -9.71
N LEU A 68 14.53 -2.28 -10.76
CA LEU A 68 13.78 -1.36 -11.61
C LEU A 68 12.36 -1.07 -11.11
N ALA A 69 11.87 -1.82 -10.11
CA ALA A 69 10.50 -1.73 -9.61
C ALA A 69 10.40 -1.41 -8.12
N CYS A 70 11.49 -1.53 -7.35
CA CYS A 70 11.58 -1.09 -5.96
C CYS A 70 12.74 -0.10 -5.79
N VAL A 71 12.55 0.90 -4.93
CA VAL A 71 13.63 1.81 -4.54
C VAL A 71 14.76 1.02 -3.86
N GLN A 72 16.01 1.40 -4.15
CA GLN A 72 17.18 0.88 -3.47
C GLN A 72 17.27 1.43 -2.05
N ILE A 73 17.41 0.51 -1.09
CA ILE A 73 17.80 0.83 0.28
C ILE A 73 19.33 0.91 0.31
N LEU A 74 19.85 2.05 0.74
CA LEU A 74 21.28 2.35 0.81
C LEU A 74 21.85 2.12 2.21
N GLY A 75 21.00 2.13 3.24
CA GLY A 75 21.41 1.89 4.61
C GLY A 75 20.28 1.99 5.62
N GLU A 76 20.49 1.37 6.78
CA GLU A 76 19.60 1.41 7.93
C GLU A 76 20.36 1.87 9.18
N GLY A 77 19.70 2.68 10.00
CA GLY A 77 20.21 3.16 11.28
C GLY A 77 19.08 3.27 12.29
N PRO A 78 19.38 3.62 13.56
CA PRO A 78 18.37 3.74 14.62
C PRO A 78 17.23 4.71 14.23
N GLY A 79 16.07 4.16 13.88
CA GLY A 79 14.92 4.95 13.43
C GLY A 79 15.16 5.75 12.14
N ALA A 80 16.13 5.34 11.32
CA ALA A 80 16.51 6.04 10.10
C ALA A 80 16.70 5.06 8.94
N LEU A 81 16.17 5.41 7.77
CA LEU A 81 16.31 4.64 6.54
C LEU A 81 16.88 5.54 5.45
N LEU A 82 17.95 5.10 4.80
CA LEU A 82 18.56 5.77 3.66
C LEU A 82 18.16 5.05 2.37
N MET A 83 17.66 5.79 1.39
CA MET A 83 17.19 5.26 0.11
C MET A 83 17.76 6.06 -1.06
N GLU A 84 17.82 5.47 -2.25
CA GLU A 84 18.14 6.23 -3.46
C GLU A 84 17.12 7.36 -3.68
N TYR A 85 17.57 8.48 -4.24
CA TYR A 85 16.66 9.54 -4.66
C TYR A 85 16.18 9.30 -6.09
N ILE A 86 14.86 9.14 -6.26
CA ILE A 86 14.24 9.06 -7.58
C ILE A 86 13.66 10.43 -7.96
N PRO A 87 14.16 11.08 -9.02
CA PRO A 87 13.55 12.31 -9.51
C PRO A 87 12.24 12.00 -10.24
N GLY A 88 11.17 12.73 -9.94
CA GLY A 88 9.90 12.63 -10.65
C GLY A 88 8.68 12.73 -9.75
N PRO A 89 7.48 12.85 -10.33
CA PRO A 89 6.24 12.87 -9.58
C PRO A 89 5.89 11.49 -9.03
N LEU A 90 4.95 11.46 -8.09
CA LEU A 90 4.23 10.23 -7.75
C LEU A 90 3.32 9.83 -8.90
N LEU A 91 3.18 8.53 -9.15
CA LEU A 91 2.30 7.98 -10.19
C LEU A 91 0.85 8.44 -10.01
N GLY A 92 0.40 8.65 -8.77
CA GLY A 92 -0.94 9.16 -8.49
C GLY A 92 -1.22 10.56 -9.03
N GLU A 93 -0.20 11.34 -9.42
CA GLU A 93 -0.43 12.59 -10.12
C GLU A 93 -1.07 12.40 -11.49
N ASP A 94 -0.76 11.31 -12.19
CA ASP A 94 -1.32 11.03 -13.52
C ASP A 94 -2.82 10.75 -13.40
N SER A 95 -3.21 9.96 -12.39
CA SER A 95 -4.62 9.78 -12.01
C SER A 95 -5.33 11.11 -11.74
N ARG A 96 -4.71 11.98 -10.93
CA ARG A 96 -5.28 13.31 -10.60
C ARG A 96 -5.38 14.23 -11.82
N LYS A 97 -4.57 14.01 -12.86
CA LYS A 97 -4.62 14.73 -14.16
C LYS A 97 -5.61 14.13 -15.16
N GLY A 98 -6.27 13.02 -14.81
CA GLY A 98 -7.28 12.36 -15.65
C GLY A 98 -6.80 11.15 -16.43
N PHE A 99 -5.55 10.70 -16.22
CA PHE A 99 -4.94 9.54 -16.88
C PHE A 99 -4.93 8.29 -15.97
N ASP A 100 -6.01 8.06 -15.23
CA ASP A 100 -6.02 7.06 -14.16
C ASP A 100 -5.91 5.60 -14.66
N LEU A 101 -6.54 5.25 -15.78
CA LEU A 101 -6.43 3.88 -16.32
C LEU A 101 -5.00 3.57 -16.80
N ASP A 102 -4.32 4.53 -17.44
CA ASP A 102 -2.91 4.40 -17.82
C ASP A 102 -2.01 4.30 -16.57
N ALA A 103 -2.31 5.06 -15.53
CA ALA A 103 -1.63 4.96 -14.25
C ALA A 103 -1.85 3.58 -13.60
N CYS A 104 -3.05 3.02 -13.70
CA CYS A 104 -3.37 1.67 -13.21
C CYS A 104 -2.58 0.59 -13.96
N GLN A 105 -2.45 0.70 -15.28
CA GLN A 105 -1.63 -0.24 -16.06
C GLN A 105 -0.17 -0.22 -15.60
N ARG A 106 0.40 0.99 -15.41
CA ARG A 106 1.78 1.14 -14.93
C ARG A 106 1.95 0.62 -13.51
N LEU A 107 0.97 0.84 -12.63
CA LEU A 107 0.97 0.29 -11.28
C LEU A 107 0.96 -1.25 -11.31
N ALA A 108 0.14 -1.86 -12.18
CA ALA A 108 0.08 -3.30 -12.34
C ALA A 108 1.41 -3.88 -12.86
N LEU A 109 2.09 -3.18 -13.77
CA LEU A 109 3.44 -3.55 -14.22
C LEU A 109 4.47 -3.53 -13.08
N VAL A 110 4.42 -2.54 -12.19
CA VAL A 110 5.27 -2.48 -11.00
C VAL A 110 4.97 -3.67 -10.09
N ALA A 111 3.70 -3.91 -9.77
CA ALA A 111 3.28 -5.03 -8.92
C ALA A 111 3.75 -6.38 -9.48
N ARG A 112 3.59 -6.60 -10.79
CA ARG A 112 4.08 -7.81 -11.48
C ARG A 112 5.60 -7.95 -11.39
N ALA A 113 6.34 -6.86 -11.56
CA ALA A 113 7.80 -6.88 -11.46
C ALA A 113 8.28 -7.22 -10.05
N LEU A 114 7.63 -6.70 -9.01
CA LEU A 114 7.90 -7.06 -7.60
C LEU A 114 7.64 -8.55 -7.33
N HIS A 115 6.64 -9.14 -8.01
CA HIS A 115 6.25 -10.55 -7.85
C HIS A 115 7.00 -11.52 -8.76
N ALA A 116 7.84 -11.03 -9.67
CA ALA A 116 8.47 -11.84 -10.73
C ALA A 116 9.51 -12.82 -10.19
N VAL A 117 10.28 -12.40 -9.18
CA VAL A 117 11.38 -13.19 -8.62
C VAL A 117 10.97 -13.77 -7.27
N PRO A 118 11.00 -15.11 -7.09
CA PRO A 118 10.79 -15.72 -5.78
C PRO A 118 11.85 -15.25 -4.79
N LEU A 119 11.42 -14.83 -3.59
CA LEU A 119 12.33 -14.41 -2.55
C LEU A 119 12.73 -15.59 -1.63
N PRO A 120 13.99 -15.63 -1.16
CA PRO A 120 14.55 -16.81 -0.50
C PRO A 120 14.14 -16.99 0.98
N ASP A 121 13.87 -15.91 1.72
CA ASP A 121 13.42 -15.95 3.11
C ASP A 121 12.21 -15.04 3.31
N LEU A 122 11.11 -15.64 3.76
CA LEU A 122 9.83 -15.00 3.99
C LEU A 122 9.41 -15.09 5.47
N SER A 123 10.21 -15.77 6.31
CA SER A 123 9.83 -16.15 7.68
C SER A 123 9.55 -14.98 8.62
N ARG A 124 10.07 -13.79 8.28
CA ARG A 124 9.96 -12.57 9.08
C ARG A 124 8.77 -11.68 8.71
N LEU A 125 8.04 -12.01 7.65
CA LEU A 125 6.91 -11.21 7.21
C LEU A 125 5.64 -11.62 7.97
N PRO A 126 4.90 -10.67 8.57
CA PRO A 126 3.64 -10.97 9.21
C PRO A 126 2.61 -11.47 8.18
N ARG A 127 1.76 -12.38 8.64
CA ARG A 127 0.66 -12.94 7.87
C ARG A 127 -0.47 -11.92 7.69
N LEU A 128 -1.03 -11.83 6.48
CA LEU A 128 -2.13 -10.92 6.11
C LEU A 128 -3.33 -11.07 7.07
N GLU A 129 -3.59 -12.29 7.52
CA GLU A 129 -4.61 -12.64 8.51
C GLU A 129 -4.55 -11.76 9.76
N LEU A 130 -3.34 -11.39 10.22
CA LEU A 130 -3.14 -10.60 11.43
C LEU A 130 -3.68 -9.18 11.31
N TRP A 131 -3.79 -8.64 10.09
CA TRP A 131 -4.26 -7.28 9.85
C TRP A 131 -5.77 -7.14 10.01
N PHE A 132 -6.52 -8.22 9.78
CA PHE A 132 -7.98 -8.19 9.77
C PHE A 132 -8.62 -8.24 11.17
N GLY A 133 -7.82 -8.32 12.23
CA GLY A 133 -8.31 -8.35 13.61
C GLY A 133 -9.21 -7.16 13.97
N ASP A 134 -8.83 -5.95 13.57
CA ASP A 134 -9.61 -4.74 13.87
C ASP A 134 -10.96 -4.73 13.14
N LEU A 135 -11.03 -5.26 11.92
CA LEU A 135 -12.29 -5.42 11.20
C LEU A 135 -13.20 -6.43 11.92
N PHE A 136 -12.65 -7.57 12.34
CA PHE A 136 -13.42 -8.64 12.97
C PHE A 136 -13.91 -8.32 14.37
N ASN A 137 -13.24 -7.41 15.07
CA ASN A 137 -13.59 -6.98 16.43
C ASN A 137 -14.31 -5.61 16.47
N LEU A 138 -14.64 -5.05 15.31
CA LEU A 138 -15.26 -3.73 15.21
C LEU A 138 -16.63 -3.72 15.88
N GLN A 139 -16.86 -2.72 16.74
CA GLN A 139 -18.15 -2.44 17.34
C GLN A 139 -18.86 -1.31 16.57
N TYR A 140 -20.19 -1.27 16.66
CA TYR A 140 -20.99 -0.23 16.00
C TYR A 140 -21.66 0.65 17.03
N ALA A 141 -21.53 1.97 16.86
CA ALA A 141 -22.26 2.93 17.66
C ALA A 141 -23.79 2.78 17.43
N PRO A 142 -24.63 3.19 18.40
CA PRO A 142 -26.09 3.12 18.24
C PRO A 142 -26.63 3.89 17.03
N ASN A 143 -25.95 4.97 16.63
CA ASN A 143 -26.30 5.82 15.50
C ASN A 143 -25.63 5.41 14.18
N CYS A 144 -24.95 4.26 14.12
CA CYS A 144 -24.34 3.79 12.88
C CYS A 144 -25.41 3.49 11.83
N PRO A 145 -25.32 4.05 10.60
CA PRO A 145 -26.25 3.76 9.53
C PRO A 145 -26.39 2.26 9.28
N GLU A 146 -27.63 1.78 9.11
CA GLU A 146 -27.91 0.35 8.91
C GLU A 146 -27.24 -0.20 7.64
N GLY A 147 -27.21 0.59 6.56
CA GLY A 147 -26.54 0.22 5.31
C GLY A 147 -25.04 0.02 5.50
N LEU A 148 -24.36 0.94 6.18
CA LEU A 148 -22.93 0.81 6.48
C LEU A 148 -22.66 -0.42 7.37
N ARG A 149 -23.48 -0.65 8.39
CA ARG A 149 -23.36 -1.84 9.25
C ARG A 149 -23.48 -3.14 8.46
N ARG A 150 -24.48 -3.22 7.57
CA ARG A 150 -24.68 -4.37 6.69
C ARG A 150 -23.47 -4.59 5.78
N ASP A 151 -23.01 -3.54 5.11
CA ASP A 151 -21.92 -3.61 4.13
C ASP A 151 -20.59 -3.98 4.81
N MET A 152 -20.31 -3.46 6.02
CA MET A 152 -19.16 -3.88 6.82
C MET A 152 -19.24 -5.37 7.21
N GLY A 153 -20.44 -5.88 7.52
CA GLY A 153 -20.68 -7.30 7.77
C GLY A 153 -20.36 -8.17 6.54
N LEU A 154 -20.92 -7.81 5.38
CA LEU A 154 -20.67 -8.51 4.11
C LEU A 154 -19.18 -8.55 3.75
N ALA A 155 -18.49 -7.43 3.87
CA ALA A 155 -17.06 -7.36 3.63
C ALA A 155 -16.23 -8.17 4.65
N GLY A 156 -16.68 -8.22 5.91
CA GLY A 156 -16.09 -9.08 6.93
C GLY A 156 -16.22 -10.57 6.59
N ASP A 157 -17.38 -11.00 6.08
CA ASP A 157 -17.61 -12.37 5.64
C ASP A 157 -16.77 -12.73 4.40
N LEU A 158 -16.65 -11.80 3.44
CA LEU A 158 -15.71 -11.95 2.32
C LEU A 158 -14.28 -12.11 2.83
N ALA A 159 -13.81 -11.25 3.74
CA ALA A 159 -12.47 -11.35 4.31
C ALA A 159 -12.22 -12.72 4.97
N ARG A 160 -13.18 -13.20 5.80
CA ARG A 160 -13.06 -14.53 6.45
C ARG A 160 -12.96 -15.66 5.43
N ARG A 161 -13.78 -15.63 4.38
CA ARG A 161 -13.74 -16.61 3.29
C ARG A 161 -12.42 -16.55 2.54
N MET A 162 -11.96 -15.35 2.22
CA MET A 162 -10.73 -15.13 1.47
C MET A 162 -9.49 -15.61 2.23
N LEU A 163 -9.44 -15.39 3.54
CA LEU A 163 -8.35 -15.85 4.41
C LEU A 163 -8.30 -17.39 4.58
N THR A 164 -9.41 -18.09 4.36
CA THR A 164 -9.46 -19.56 4.48
C THR A 164 -9.42 -20.29 3.13
N THR A 165 -9.62 -19.56 2.02
CA THR A 165 -9.55 -20.14 0.68
C THR A 165 -8.10 -20.30 0.25
N ASP A 166 -7.75 -21.51 -0.20
CA ASP A 166 -6.40 -21.87 -0.58
C ASP A 166 -5.85 -20.94 -1.68
N HIS A 167 -4.58 -20.59 -1.56
CA HIS A 167 -3.87 -19.71 -2.49
C HIS A 167 -2.36 -19.88 -2.34
N LYS A 168 -1.65 -19.51 -3.40
CA LYS A 168 -0.19 -19.44 -3.36
C LYS A 168 0.26 -18.20 -2.60
N VAL A 169 0.59 -18.37 -1.32
CA VAL A 169 1.12 -17.30 -0.46
C VAL A 169 2.35 -16.65 -1.12
N ARG A 170 2.37 -15.31 -1.16
CA ARG A 170 3.48 -14.51 -1.67
C ARG A 170 3.81 -13.35 -0.72
N PRO A 171 5.06 -12.85 -0.74
CA PRO A 171 5.37 -11.54 -0.17
C PRO A 171 4.61 -10.46 -0.96
N LEU A 172 3.95 -9.57 -0.22
CA LEU A 172 3.17 -8.47 -0.75
C LEU A 172 3.70 -7.15 -0.22
N HIS A 173 3.55 -6.08 -1.00
CA HIS A 173 3.87 -4.75 -0.51
C HIS A 173 2.96 -4.39 0.67
N GLY A 174 1.70 -4.85 0.60
CA GLY A 174 0.67 -4.66 1.63
C GLY A 174 0.02 -3.28 1.63
N ASP A 175 0.55 -2.34 0.84
CA ASP A 175 0.01 -0.98 0.71
C ASP A 175 0.31 -0.39 -0.67
N LEU A 176 0.36 -1.23 -1.71
CA LEU A 176 0.72 -0.77 -3.05
C LEU A 176 -0.44 0.02 -3.67
N HIS A 177 -0.17 1.27 -4.01
CA HIS A 177 -1.06 2.14 -4.76
C HIS A 177 -0.27 3.24 -5.47
N HIS A 178 -0.94 4.03 -6.32
CA HIS A 178 -0.28 5.03 -7.16
C HIS A 178 0.54 6.08 -6.40
N ASP A 179 0.21 6.41 -5.14
CA ASP A 179 0.98 7.39 -4.35
C ASP A 179 2.19 6.75 -3.65
N ASN A 180 2.33 5.42 -3.69
CA ASN A 180 3.49 4.66 -3.23
C ASN A 180 4.38 4.20 -4.41
N VAL A 181 4.26 4.86 -5.57
CA VAL A 181 5.12 4.64 -6.73
C VAL A 181 5.62 5.99 -7.25
N ILE A 182 6.93 6.16 -7.37
CA ILE A 182 7.55 7.31 -8.02
C ILE A 182 7.77 6.98 -9.49
N VAL A 183 7.37 7.88 -10.41
CA VAL A 183 7.42 7.64 -11.85
C VAL A 183 8.84 7.42 -12.38
N GLY A 184 9.78 8.28 -11.98
CA GLY A 184 11.19 8.16 -12.36
C GLY A 184 11.47 8.01 -13.86
N ALA A 185 12.68 7.54 -14.18
CA ALA A 185 12.95 6.92 -15.48
C ALA A 185 12.27 5.54 -15.59
N HIS A 186 12.15 4.85 -14.45
CA HIS A 186 11.38 3.63 -14.27
C HIS A 186 10.48 3.80 -13.03
N PRO A 187 9.20 3.38 -13.09
CA PRO A 187 8.33 3.45 -11.93
C PRO A 187 8.82 2.54 -10.81
N LYS A 188 9.05 3.09 -9.61
CA LYS A 188 9.55 2.33 -8.45
C LYS A 188 8.63 2.49 -7.24
N ALA A 189 8.34 1.37 -6.59
CA ALA A 189 7.59 1.29 -5.35
C ALA A 189 8.43 1.77 -4.15
N ILE A 190 7.75 2.36 -3.17
CA ILE A 190 8.28 2.86 -1.91
C ILE A 190 7.31 2.52 -0.76
N ASP A 191 7.78 2.60 0.48
CA ASP A 191 6.94 2.52 1.68
C ASP A 191 6.11 1.23 1.79
N ALA A 192 6.75 0.08 1.54
CA ALA A 192 6.13 -1.21 1.78
C ALA A 192 5.80 -1.41 3.28
N LYS A 193 4.74 -2.18 3.53
CA LYS A 193 4.44 -2.74 4.86
C LYS A 193 5.01 -4.15 5.02
N GLY A 194 5.14 -4.88 3.91
CA GLY A 194 5.77 -6.19 3.85
C GLY A 194 4.98 -7.25 4.61
N ILE A 195 4.11 -7.96 3.90
CA ILE A 195 3.27 -9.01 4.48
C ILE A 195 3.27 -10.27 3.63
N LEU A 196 2.88 -11.40 4.21
CA LEU A 196 2.61 -12.63 3.46
C LEU A 196 1.12 -12.83 3.30
N GLY A 197 0.68 -13.08 2.07
CA GLY A 197 -0.70 -13.43 1.83
C GLY A 197 -1.00 -13.68 0.38
N ASP A 198 -2.25 -13.43 0.06
CA ASP A 198 -2.83 -13.67 -1.26
C ASP A 198 -2.37 -12.65 -2.29
N PRO A 199 -1.81 -13.07 -3.45
CA PRO A 199 -1.44 -12.16 -4.52
C PRO A 199 -2.58 -11.24 -4.99
N ALA A 200 -3.83 -11.71 -4.93
CA ALA A 200 -5.00 -10.91 -5.30
C ALA A 200 -5.26 -9.74 -4.34
N TYR A 201 -4.63 -9.71 -3.17
CA TYR A 201 -4.69 -8.59 -2.23
C TYR A 201 -3.77 -7.42 -2.59
N GLU A 202 -2.69 -7.65 -3.37
CA GLU A 202 -1.62 -6.68 -3.63
C GLU A 202 -2.12 -5.29 -4.05
N LEU A 203 -3.08 -5.26 -4.98
CA LEU A 203 -3.67 -4.03 -5.53
C LEU A 203 -5.07 -3.74 -4.99
N ALA A 204 -5.55 -4.48 -3.98
CA ALA A 204 -6.85 -4.22 -3.36
C ALA A 204 -6.94 -2.81 -2.76
N ASN A 205 -5.84 -2.32 -2.14
CA ASN A 205 -5.78 -0.95 -1.64
C ASN A 205 -5.67 0.09 -2.76
N ALA A 206 -5.25 -0.29 -3.96
CA ALA A 206 -5.19 0.63 -5.08
C ALA A 206 -6.60 1.08 -5.49
N MET A 207 -7.63 0.23 -5.40
CA MET A 207 -9.02 0.56 -5.79
C MET A 207 -9.59 1.80 -5.07
N ARG A 208 -9.12 2.09 -3.86
CA ARG A 208 -9.48 3.26 -3.03
C ARG A 208 -8.47 4.42 -3.09
N ASN A 209 -7.46 4.29 -3.92
CA ASN A 209 -6.37 5.26 -4.11
C ASN A 209 -6.23 5.61 -5.61
N PRO A 210 -5.52 6.69 -5.97
CA PRO A 210 -4.88 7.66 -5.09
C PRO A 210 -5.88 8.65 -4.49
N LYS A 211 -5.49 9.31 -3.38
CA LYS A 211 -6.31 10.38 -2.81
C LYS A 211 -6.44 11.54 -3.80
N GLY A 212 -7.56 12.25 -3.73
CA GLY A 212 -7.90 13.34 -4.65
C GLY A 212 -8.66 12.90 -5.91
N CYS A 213 -8.92 11.60 -6.09
CA CYS A 213 -9.68 11.06 -7.23
C CYS A 213 -11.10 10.60 -6.83
N ALA A 214 -11.74 11.31 -5.89
CA ALA A 214 -13.00 10.89 -5.27
C ALA A 214 -14.15 10.61 -6.25
N LYS A 215 -14.20 11.32 -7.39
CA LYS A 215 -15.19 11.09 -8.46
C LYS A 215 -14.97 9.74 -9.15
N LEU A 216 -13.74 9.47 -9.59
CA LEU A 216 -13.35 8.20 -10.21
C LEU A 216 -13.51 7.02 -9.24
N GLN A 217 -13.31 7.26 -7.94
CA GLN A 217 -13.51 6.25 -6.90
C GLN A 217 -14.97 5.85 -6.68
N ARG A 218 -15.90 6.72 -7.10
CA ARG A 218 -17.36 6.53 -6.99
C ARG A 218 -18.01 6.26 -8.35
N ASP A 219 -17.20 6.05 -9.38
CA ASP A 219 -17.64 5.68 -10.70
C ASP A 219 -17.50 4.16 -10.84
N ARG A 220 -18.64 3.48 -10.97
CA ARG A 220 -18.71 2.02 -11.02
C ARG A 220 -18.02 1.45 -12.25
N ASP A 221 -18.25 2.06 -13.41
CA ASP A 221 -17.67 1.58 -14.67
C ASP A 221 -16.15 1.79 -14.66
N HIS A 222 -15.71 2.92 -14.11
CA HIS A 222 -14.29 3.19 -13.91
C HIS A 222 -13.65 2.16 -12.96
N GLN A 223 -14.27 1.87 -11.83
CA GLN A 223 -13.78 0.84 -10.89
C GLN A 223 -13.77 -0.56 -11.51
N SER A 224 -14.78 -0.92 -12.31
CA SER A 224 -14.78 -2.16 -13.06
C SER A 224 -13.60 -2.24 -14.03
N ALA A 225 -13.30 -1.15 -14.77
CA ALA A 225 -12.14 -1.10 -15.65
C ALA A 225 -10.80 -1.26 -14.89
N ARG A 226 -10.66 -0.60 -13.73
CA ARG A 226 -9.47 -0.73 -12.87
C ARG A 226 -9.29 -2.14 -12.34
N LEU A 227 -10.38 -2.78 -11.90
CA LEU A 227 -10.39 -4.16 -11.43
C LEU A 227 -9.83 -5.10 -12.50
N HIS A 228 -10.30 -4.98 -13.75
CA HIS A 228 -9.82 -5.81 -14.86
C HIS A 228 -8.35 -5.56 -15.17
N ILE A 229 -7.90 -4.29 -15.23
CA ILE A 229 -6.48 -3.95 -15.45
C ILE A 229 -5.59 -4.57 -14.37
N PHE A 230 -6.00 -4.49 -13.10
CA PHE A 230 -5.21 -5.04 -12.01
C PHE A 230 -5.22 -6.57 -11.97
N ALA A 231 -6.38 -7.20 -12.22
CA ALA A 231 -6.49 -8.65 -12.26
C ALA A 231 -5.65 -9.25 -13.40
N GLU A 232 -5.74 -8.68 -14.61
CA GLU A 232 -4.94 -9.08 -15.76
C GLU A 232 -3.44 -8.83 -15.52
N GLY A 233 -3.09 -7.65 -15.00
CA GLY A 233 -1.69 -7.29 -14.79
C GLY A 233 -0.98 -8.16 -13.75
N LEU A 234 -1.70 -8.69 -12.76
CA LEU A 234 -1.19 -9.61 -11.74
C LEU A 234 -1.39 -11.09 -12.06
N ASP A 235 -2.13 -11.42 -13.13
CA ASP A 235 -2.55 -12.80 -13.44
C ASP A 235 -3.29 -13.46 -12.26
N VAL A 236 -4.30 -12.75 -11.74
CA VAL A 236 -5.16 -13.21 -10.63
C VAL A 236 -6.62 -13.21 -11.03
N ASP A 237 -7.42 -14.03 -10.34
CA ASP A 237 -8.87 -14.06 -10.53
C ASP A 237 -9.51 -12.70 -10.17
N PRO A 238 -10.24 -12.05 -11.09
CA PRO A 238 -10.91 -10.78 -10.82
C PRO A 238 -11.94 -10.85 -9.70
N ALA A 239 -12.64 -11.99 -9.52
CA ALA A 239 -13.57 -12.20 -8.42
C ALA A 239 -12.84 -12.12 -7.07
N ARG A 240 -11.65 -12.73 -7.03
CA ARG A 240 -10.77 -12.77 -5.85
C ARG A 240 -10.23 -11.39 -5.51
N LEU A 241 -9.80 -10.61 -6.51
CA LEU A 241 -9.37 -9.23 -6.33
C LEU A 241 -10.53 -8.35 -5.85
N ALA A 242 -11.71 -8.47 -6.44
CA ALA A 242 -12.90 -7.70 -6.05
C ALA A 242 -13.28 -7.96 -4.58
N ALA A 243 -13.28 -9.23 -4.16
CA ALA A 243 -13.51 -9.60 -2.77
C ALA A 243 -12.47 -8.96 -1.83
N TRP A 244 -11.18 -9.00 -2.20
CA TRP A 244 -10.14 -8.32 -1.42
C TRP A 244 -10.26 -6.80 -1.41
N ALA A 245 -10.69 -6.18 -2.51
CA ALA A 245 -10.92 -4.74 -2.59
C ALA A 245 -12.02 -4.29 -1.62
N ALA A 246 -13.15 -5.01 -1.58
CA ALA A 246 -14.22 -4.77 -0.61
C ALA A 246 -13.75 -5.01 0.84
N ALA A 247 -13.07 -6.14 1.10
CA ALA A 247 -12.51 -6.47 2.41
C ALA A 247 -11.49 -5.41 2.89
N LYS A 248 -10.61 -4.94 2.01
CA LYS A 248 -9.64 -3.88 2.31
C LYS A 248 -10.31 -2.53 2.53
N ALA A 249 -11.40 -2.24 1.83
CA ALA A 249 -12.16 -1.03 2.06
C ALA A 249 -12.78 -1.02 3.46
N ALA A 250 -13.42 -2.12 3.87
CA ALA A 250 -13.94 -2.28 5.22
C ALA A 250 -12.83 -2.23 6.28
N LEU A 251 -11.69 -2.90 6.04
CA LEU A 251 -10.54 -2.84 6.95
C LEU A 251 -10.03 -1.40 7.15
N SER A 252 -9.98 -0.60 6.09
CA SER A 252 -9.57 0.80 6.16
C SER A 252 -10.55 1.66 6.96
N ILE A 253 -11.86 1.38 6.85
CA ILE A 253 -12.91 2.01 7.67
C ILE A 253 -12.74 1.61 9.15
N ALA A 254 -12.51 0.32 9.43
CA ALA A 254 -12.32 -0.18 10.79
C ALA A 254 -11.12 0.48 11.49
N TRP A 255 -9.99 0.66 10.78
CA TRP A 255 -8.82 1.36 11.31
C TRP A 255 -9.10 2.83 11.64
N ARG A 256 -9.90 3.53 10.84
CA ARG A 256 -10.28 4.93 11.13
C ARG A 256 -11.23 5.02 12.32
N ALA A 257 -12.11 4.04 12.48
CA ALA A 257 -13.06 3.98 13.58
C ALA A 257 -12.41 3.72 14.95
N LYS A 258 -11.19 3.13 14.99
CA LYS A 258 -10.45 2.84 16.23
C LYS A 258 -11.28 2.06 17.25
N GLY A 259 -12.02 1.05 16.77
CA GLY A 259 -12.79 0.11 17.59
C GLY A 259 -14.30 0.32 17.60
N VAL A 260 -14.81 1.55 17.46
CA VAL A 260 -16.26 1.83 17.43
C VAL A 260 -16.63 2.69 16.21
N LEU A 261 -17.34 2.10 15.25
CA LEU A 261 -17.78 2.77 14.03
C LEU A 261 -19.10 3.50 14.24
N GLY A 262 -19.08 4.82 14.02
CA GLY A 262 -20.28 5.66 13.95
C GLY A 262 -20.69 5.94 12.51
N ASP A 263 -19.80 6.50 11.69
CA ASP A 263 -20.01 6.75 10.27
C ASP A 263 -18.64 6.83 9.58
N ASP A 264 -18.60 6.74 8.26
CA ASP A 264 -17.36 6.90 7.49
C ASP A 264 -17.61 7.45 6.07
N LEU A 265 -16.72 8.34 5.63
CA LEU A 265 -16.79 9.03 4.33
C LEU A 265 -16.64 8.09 3.12
N GLU A 266 -16.21 6.85 3.32
CA GLU A 266 -16.06 5.83 2.28
C GLU A 266 -17.10 4.71 2.38
N ALA A 267 -18.18 4.92 3.13
CA ALA A 267 -19.31 3.98 3.19
C ALA A 267 -19.86 3.66 1.78
N ASP A 268 -19.97 4.68 0.93
CA ASP A 268 -20.43 4.55 -0.45
C ASP A 268 -19.43 3.83 -1.36
N VAL A 269 -18.14 4.08 -1.17
CA VAL A 269 -17.07 3.35 -1.86
C VAL A 269 -17.07 1.87 -1.48
N LEU A 270 -17.28 1.55 -0.19
CA LEU A 270 -17.42 0.16 0.25
C LEU A 270 -18.62 -0.52 -0.42
N SER A 271 -19.78 0.14 -0.45
CA SER A 271 -21.00 -0.37 -1.09
C SER A 271 -20.75 -0.68 -2.57
N LEU A 272 -20.12 0.25 -3.31
CA LEU A 272 -19.77 0.06 -4.71
C LEU A 272 -18.82 -1.13 -4.93
N LEU A 273 -17.79 -1.29 -4.09
CA LEU A 273 -16.85 -2.39 -4.22
C LEU A 273 -17.48 -3.75 -3.86
N LEU A 274 -18.46 -3.78 -2.95
CA LEU A 274 -19.26 -4.97 -2.68
C LEU A 274 -20.15 -5.34 -3.87
N ASP A 275 -20.77 -4.35 -4.52
CA ASP A 275 -21.56 -4.58 -5.73
C ASP A 275 -20.69 -5.16 -6.86
N LEU A 276 -19.47 -4.64 -7.05
CA LEU A 276 -18.52 -5.21 -8.02
C LEU A 276 -18.09 -6.63 -7.65
N ALA A 277 -17.93 -6.95 -6.37
CA ALA A 277 -17.61 -8.31 -5.95
C ALA A 277 -18.79 -9.27 -6.19
N GLN A 278 -20.03 -8.79 -6.09
CA GLN A 278 -21.23 -9.57 -6.37
C GLN A 278 -21.39 -9.91 -7.85
N ASP A 279 -20.89 -9.08 -8.78
CA ASP A 279 -20.93 -9.37 -10.23
C ASP A 279 -20.26 -10.72 -10.57
N PHE A 280 -19.33 -11.18 -9.74
CA PHE A 280 -18.61 -12.45 -9.92
C PHE A 280 -19.13 -13.58 -9.03
N ALA A 281 -20.01 -13.27 -8.07
CA ALA A 281 -20.75 -14.28 -7.33
C ALA A 281 -21.90 -14.72 -8.24
N GLU A 282 -21.66 -15.71 -9.11
CA GLU A 282 -22.69 -16.23 -10.02
C GLU A 282 -24.03 -16.53 -9.29
N PRO A 283 -25.18 -16.39 -9.99
CA PRO A 283 -26.52 -16.56 -9.44
C PRO A 283 -26.85 -17.95 -8.84
#